data_AF-A0A7J5WB04-F1
#
_entry.id   AF-A0A7J5WB04-F1
#
_cell.length_a   1.000
_cell.length_b   1.000
_cell.length_c   1.000
_cell.angle_alpha   90.00
_cell.angle_beta   90.00
_cell.angle_gamma   90.00
#
_symmetry.space_group_name_H-M   'P 1'
#
loop_
_entity.id
_entity.type
_entity.pdbx_description
1 polymer ?
#
loop_
_entity_poly.entity_id
_entity_poly.type
_entity_poly.pdbx_seq_one_letter_code
_entity_poly.pdbx_strand_id
1 'polypeptide(L)'
;MVSALATLPLLRQHIAAEEDLLTVVVNARSRVEANLALGILREKLPEKVLVAALNLREVLDSLPAYPCSMAVDEAMLARVSGLKKIRSAWTKTLADDDGIALNVTTAGNFCFDLVLEIDGTTYFWTPSTADEDIVNPGLLAMLLDRKALLPAVIALAKDMGLVFNPRFYMSLDDWNLDHLQDSFEDLQSLF
;
A
#
# COMPACT_ATOMS: atom_id res chain seq x y z
N MET A 1 -8.72 12.21 -3.47
CA MET A 1 -7.44 11.74 -2.88
C MET A 1 -7.36 11.86 -1.35
N VAL A 2 -8.17 12.72 -0.70
CA VAL A 2 -8.16 12.95 0.77
C VAL A 2 -8.98 11.90 1.57
N SER A 3 -9.72 10.99 0.92
CA SER A 3 -10.69 10.12 1.59
C SER A 3 -10.06 8.96 2.38
N ALA A 4 -9.19 8.13 1.78
CA ALA A 4 -8.66 6.94 2.45
C ALA A 4 -7.65 7.23 3.58
N LEU A 5 -6.85 8.29 3.44
CA LEU A 5 -5.95 8.72 4.52
C LEU A 5 -6.73 9.20 5.76
N ALA A 6 -7.93 9.76 5.55
CA ALA A 6 -8.82 10.16 6.64
C ALA A 6 -9.48 8.96 7.35
N THR A 7 -9.51 7.77 6.72
CA THR A 7 -10.10 6.56 7.30
C THR A 7 -9.09 5.65 7.99
N LEU A 8 -7.77 5.92 7.89
CA LEU A 8 -6.75 5.16 8.65
C LEU A 8 -7.00 5.13 10.17
N PRO A 9 -7.41 6.24 10.83
CA PRO A 9 -7.73 6.20 12.26
C PRO A 9 -8.91 5.27 12.58
N LEU A 10 -9.88 5.14 11.66
CA LEU A 10 -11.03 4.26 11.83
C LEU A 10 -10.62 2.78 11.79
N LEU A 11 -9.74 2.41 10.85
CA LEU A 11 -9.17 1.06 10.76
C LEU A 11 -8.35 0.72 12.00
N ARG A 12 -7.49 1.63 12.45
CA ARG A 12 -6.66 1.44 13.64
C ARG A 12 -7.48 1.13 14.90
N GLN A 13 -8.68 1.70 15.04
CA GLN A 13 -9.54 1.44 16.20
C GLN A 13 -10.14 0.02 16.21
N HIS A 14 -10.22 -0.65 15.06
CA HIS A 14 -10.92 -1.92 14.91
C HIS A 14 -9.99 -3.08 14.53
N ILE A 15 -8.74 -2.80 14.16
CA ILE A 15 -7.81 -3.83 13.70
C ILE A 15 -7.56 -4.91 14.75
N ALA A 16 -7.48 -4.56 16.03
CA ALA A 16 -7.21 -5.52 17.10
C ALA A 16 -8.31 -6.57 17.32
N ALA A 17 -9.53 -6.36 16.78
CA ALA A 17 -10.62 -7.31 16.93
C ALA A 17 -10.48 -8.50 15.96
N GLU A 18 -9.98 -8.27 14.75
CA GLU A 18 -9.89 -9.25 13.67
C GLU A 18 -8.67 -8.93 12.77
N GLU A 19 -7.49 -8.83 13.40
CA GLU A 19 -6.26 -8.31 12.77
C GLU A 19 -5.85 -9.13 11.53
N ASP A 20 -5.91 -10.46 11.64
CA ASP A 20 -5.53 -11.36 10.56
C ASP A 20 -6.42 -11.18 9.32
N LEU A 21 -7.74 -11.18 9.51
CA LEU A 21 -8.69 -11.06 8.39
C LEU A 21 -8.67 -9.65 7.77
N LEU A 22 -8.51 -8.60 8.58
CA LEU A 22 -8.38 -7.24 8.05
C LEU A 22 -7.07 -7.07 7.28
N THR A 23 -5.99 -7.70 7.74
CA THR A 23 -4.71 -7.74 7.03
C THR A 23 -4.87 -8.40 5.68
N VAL A 24 -5.56 -9.54 5.62
CA VAL A 24 -5.87 -10.22 4.35
C VAL A 24 -6.70 -9.33 3.42
N VAL A 25 -7.77 -8.70 3.90
CA VAL A 25 -8.59 -7.79 3.06
C VAL A 25 -7.75 -6.65 2.48
N VAL A 26 -6.84 -6.07 3.27
CA VAL A 26 -6.06 -4.90 2.85
C VAL A 26 -4.87 -5.27 1.96
N ASN A 27 -4.24 -6.43 2.21
CA ASN A 27 -2.94 -6.75 1.64
C ASN A 27 -2.95 -7.84 0.56
N ALA A 28 -4.00 -8.68 0.49
CA ALA A 28 -4.04 -9.76 -0.48
C ALA A 28 -4.08 -9.23 -1.92
N ARG A 29 -3.18 -9.75 -2.77
CA ARG A 29 -3.27 -9.52 -4.22
C ARG A 29 -4.51 -10.18 -4.82
N SER A 30 -4.84 -11.38 -4.35
CA SER A 30 -6.03 -12.11 -4.79
C SER A 30 -7.31 -11.41 -4.37
N ARG A 31 -8.13 -11.01 -5.34
CA ARG A 31 -9.45 -10.41 -5.08
C ARG A 31 -10.42 -11.41 -4.48
N VAL A 32 -10.31 -12.69 -4.87
CA VAL A 32 -11.11 -13.78 -4.27
C VAL A 32 -10.79 -13.91 -2.78
N GLU A 33 -9.52 -13.92 -2.42
CA GLU A 33 -9.10 -14.03 -1.03
C GLU A 33 -9.60 -12.84 -0.20
N ALA A 34 -9.42 -11.62 -0.71
CA ALA A 34 -9.95 -10.42 -0.08
C ALA A 34 -11.48 -10.48 0.08
N ASN A 35 -12.22 -11.00 -0.91
CA ASN A 35 -13.67 -11.15 -0.86
C ASN A 35 -14.13 -12.21 0.15
N LEU A 36 -13.41 -13.33 0.27
CA LEU A 36 -13.70 -14.36 1.28
C LEU A 36 -13.50 -13.80 2.70
N ALA A 37 -12.38 -13.12 2.95
CA ALA A 37 -12.11 -12.48 4.23
C ALA A 37 -13.15 -11.38 4.54
N LEU A 38 -13.50 -10.57 3.54
CA LEU A 38 -14.55 -9.56 3.65
C LEU A 38 -15.91 -10.17 4.03
N GLY A 39 -16.27 -11.32 3.43
CA GLY A 39 -17.51 -12.04 3.73
C GLY A 39 -17.62 -12.43 5.20
N ILE A 40 -16.53 -12.92 5.80
CA ILE A 40 -16.48 -13.25 7.23
C ILE A 40 -16.55 -12.00 8.11
N LEU A 41 -15.86 -10.93 7.71
CA LEU A 41 -15.81 -9.69 8.49
C LEU A 41 -17.12 -8.88 8.46
N ARG A 42 -17.96 -9.04 7.43
CA ARG A 42 -19.27 -8.39 7.32
C ARG A 42 -20.20 -8.69 8.51
N GLU A 43 -20.04 -9.84 9.14
CA GLU A 43 -20.85 -10.22 10.31
C GLU A 43 -20.35 -9.58 11.61
N LYS A 44 -19.10 -9.11 11.64
CA LYS A 44 -18.40 -8.69 12.86
C LYS A 44 -18.10 -7.20 12.94
N LEU A 45 -17.93 -6.54 11.79
CA LEU A 45 -17.48 -5.15 11.70
C LEU A 45 -18.51 -4.25 11.00
N PRO A 46 -18.60 -2.97 11.40
CA PRO A 46 -19.45 -2.01 10.69
C PRO A 46 -19.00 -1.82 9.24
N GLU A 47 -19.96 -1.68 8.32
CA GLU A 47 -19.70 -1.51 6.89
C GLU A 47 -18.67 -0.41 6.57
N LYS A 48 -18.76 0.74 7.26
CA LYS A 48 -17.81 1.86 7.10
C LYS A 48 -16.34 1.46 7.34
N VAL A 49 -16.08 0.49 8.21
CA VAL A 49 -14.72 -0.02 8.50
C VAL A 49 -14.25 -0.88 7.34
N LEU A 50 -15.14 -1.71 6.80
CA LEU A 50 -14.85 -2.59 5.67
C LEU A 50 -14.60 -1.80 4.38
N VAL A 51 -15.42 -0.78 4.10
CA VAL A 51 -15.21 0.14 2.99
C VAL A 51 -13.87 0.88 3.15
N ALA A 52 -13.52 1.28 4.37
CA ALA A 52 -12.21 1.89 4.64
C ALA A 52 -11.04 0.91 4.34
N ALA A 53 -11.20 -0.37 4.67
CA ALA A 53 -10.18 -1.39 4.42
C ALA A 53 -9.98 -1.62 2.91
N LEU A 54 -11.08 -1.75 2.15
CA LEU A 54 -11.04 -1.86 0.69
C LEU A 54 -10.43 -0.61 0.04
N ASN A 55 -10.79 0.58 0.50
CA ASN A 55 -10.20 1.82 -0.01
C ASN A 55 -8.70 1.92 0.28
N LEU A 56 -8.23 1.36 1.40
CA LEU A 56 -6.80 1.25 1.68
C LEU A 56 -6.13 0.22 0.76
N ARG A 57 -6.76 -0.93 0.54
CA ARG A 57 -6.30 -1.94 -0.43
C ARG A 57 -6.06 -1.32 -1.80
N GLU A 58 -7.03 -0.58 -2.34
CA GLU A 58 -6.90 0.05 -3.65
C GLU A 58 -5.79 1.11 -3.70
N VAL A 59 -5.55 1.81 -2.59
CA VAL A 59 -4.41 2.73 -2.47
C VAL A 59 -3.09 1.97 -2.55
N LEU A 60 -2.96 0.85 -1.86
CA LEU A 60 -1.75 0.04 -1.87
C LEU A 60 -1.55 -0.64 -3.23
N ASP A 61 -2.60 -1.19 -3.83
CA ASP A 61 -2.57 -1.85 -5.14
C ASP A 61 -2.25 -0.87 -6.28
N SER A 62 -2.59 0.42 -6.11
CA SER A 62 -2.26 1.48 -7.07
C SER A 62 -0.82 2.01 -6.93
N LEU A 63 -0.08 1.61 -5.90
CA LEU A 63 1.34 1.94 -5.78
C LEU A 63 2.17 0.98 -6.66
N PRO A 64 3.33 1.42 -7.16
CA PRO A 64 4.17 0.56 -7.96
C PRO A 64 4.61 -0.68 -7.17
N ALA A 65 4.54 -1.84 -7.83
CA ALA A 65 5.33 -2.99 -7.43
C ALA A 65 6.77 -2.76 -7.86
N TYR A 66 7.72 -2.97 -6.96
CA TYR A 66 9.14 -2.91 -7.27
C TYR A 66 9.65 -4.30 -7.68
N PRO A 67 10.54 -4.39 -8.68
CA PRO A 67 11.16 -3.29 -9.42
C PRO A 67 10.23 -2.64 -10.47
N CYS A 68 10.39 -1.32 -10.71
CA CYS A 68 9.57 -0.57 -11.67
C CYS A 68 10.35 0.46 -12.51
N SER A 69 9.85 0.71 -13.72
CA SER A 69 10.32 1.82 -14.56
C SER A 69 9.71 3.14 -14.12
N MET A 70 10.56 4.15 -13.92
CA MET A 70 10.20 5.53 -13.63
C MET A 70 10.07 6.34 -14.92
N ALA A 71 9.26 7.39 -14.90
CA ALA A 71 9.17 8.35 -16.00
C ALA A 71 10.30 9.40 -15.95
N VAL A 72 11.02 9.48 -14.83
CA VAL A 72 12.14 10.38 -14.59
C VAL A 72 13.42 9.60 -14.34
N ASP A 73 14.58 10.25 -14.53
CA ASP A 73 15.86 9.68 -14.10
C ASP A 73 16.11 9.89 -12.60
N GLU A 74 17.08 9.16 -12.04
CA GLU A 74 17.44 9.24 -10.63
C GLU A 74 17.89 10.63 -10.16
N ALA A 75 18.49 11.43 -11.04
CA ALA A 75 18.96 12.77 -10.72
C ALA A 75 17.77 13.73 -10.55
N MET A 76 16.79 13.63 -11.44
CA MET A 76 15.53 14.36 -11.36
C MET A 76 14.74 13.91 -10.13
N LEU A 77 14.59 12.59 -9.90
CA LEU A 77 13.92 12.05 -8.72
C LEU A 77 14.53 12.60 -7.44
N ALA A 78 15.86 12.58 -7.32
CA ALA A 78 16.57 13.09 -6.15
C ALA A 78 16.28 14.58 -5.90
N ARG A 79 16.26 15.38 -6.98
CA ARG A 79 15.99 16.82 -6.88
C ARG A 79 14.56 17.11 -6.46
N VAL A 80 13.56 16.45 -7.05
CA VAL A 80 12.14 16.73 -6.76
C VAL A 80 11.72 16.15 -5.41
N SER A 81 12.21 14.96 -5.08
CA SER A 81 11.87 14.28 -3.83
C SER A 81 12.68 14.80 -2.64
N GLY A 82 13.79 15.50 -2.89
CA GLY A 82 14.74 15.91 -1.85
C GLY A 82 15.58 14.77 -1.29
N LEU A 83 15.79 13.70 -2.07
CA LEU A 83 16.61 12.57 -1.65
C LEU A 83 18.10 12.94 -1.73
N LYS A 84 18.88 12.39 -0.81
CA LYS A 84 20.34 12.53 -0.77
C LYS A 84 20.98 11.18 -1.03
N LYS A 85 22.04 11.15 -1.84
CA LYS A 85 22.77 9.91 -2.11
C LYS A 85 23.60 9.52 -0.89
N ILE A 86 23.31 8.36 -0.30
CA ILE A 86 24.08 7.75 0.77
C ILE A 86 24.55 6.38 0.28
N ARG A 87 25.84 6.25 0.00
CA ARG A 87 26.43 5.07 -0.63
C ARG A 87 25.73 4.75 -1.97
N SER A 88 25.02 3.63 -2.05
CA SER A 88 24.31 3.12 -3.23
C SER A 88 22.81 3.40 -3.22
N ALA A 89 22.29 4.08 -2.20
CA ALA A 89 20.86 4.38 -2.07
C ALA A 89 20.61 5.90 -2.05
N TRP A 90 19.42 6.28 -2.47
CA TRP A 90 18.89 7.64 -2.32
C TRP A 90 17.97 7.67 -1.11
N THR A 91 18.30 8.50 -0.13
CA THR A 91 17.68 8.49 1.19
C THR A 91 17.02 9.82 1.51
N LYS A 92 15.86 9.77 2.18
CA LYS A 92 15.16 10.93 2.74
C LYS A 92 14.52 10.57 4.07
N THR A 93 14.87 11.30 5.13
CA THR A 93 14.14 11.29 6.41
C THR A 93 12.88 12.14 6.28
N LEU A 94 11.77 11.68 6.84
CA LEU A 94 10.51 12.42 6.80
C LEU A 94 10.53 13.57 7.82
N ALA A 95 10.16 14.77 7.38
CA ALA A 95 10.14 15.95 8.25
C ALA A 95 9.04 15.88 9.34
N ASP A 96 7.96 15.15 9.05
CA ASP A 96 6.83 14.98 9.97
C ASP A 96 7.05 13.80 10.95
N ASP A 97 8.10 13.01 10.76
CA ASP A 97 8.43 11.85 11.58
C ASP A 97 9.92 11.44 11.40
N ASP A 98 10.78 11.95 12.28
CA ASP A 98 12.23 11.71 12.24
C ASP A 98 12.63 10.23 12.41
N GLY A 99 11.71 9.39 12.90
CA GLY A 99 11.91 7.95 13.02
C GLY A 99 11.77 7.20 11.69
N ILE A 100 11.40 7.88 10.60
CA ILE A 100 11.16 7.27 9.30
C ILE A 100 12.14 7.79 8.25
N ALA A 101 12.83 6.87 7.57
CA ALA A 101 13.59 7.16 6.37
C ALA A 101 13.14 6.30 5.18
N LEU A 102 12.95 6.96 4.03
CA LEU A 102 12.74 6.34 2.73
C LEU A 102 14.08 6.14 2.05
N ASN A 103 14.35 4.92 1.59
CA ASN A 103 15.55 4.58 0.83
C ASN A 103 15.13 3.95 -0.50
N VAL A 104 15.62 4.48 -1.62
CA VAL A 104 15.41 3.89 -2.94
C VAL A 104 16.72 3.50 -3.61
N THR A 105 16.74 2.33 -4.21
CA THR A 105 17.84 1.85 -5.06
C THR A 105 17.45 2.07 -6.52
N THR A 106 18.28 2.80 -7.27
CA THR A 106 17.97 3.18 -8.65
C THR A 106 19.14 2.95 -9.59
N ALA A 107 18.85 2.78 -10.88
CA ALA A 107 19.81 2.95 -11.95
C ALA A 107 19.13 3.58 -13.17
N GLY A 108 19.57 4.77 -13.57
CA GLY A 108 18.95 5.50 -14.68
C GLY A 108 17.51 5.88 -14.35
N ASN A 109 16.56 5.37 -15.14
CA ASN A 109 15.12 5.56 -14.93
C ASN A 109 14.45 4.32 -14.30
N PHE A 110 15.21 3.43 -13.67
CA PHE A 110 14.67 2.21 -13.08
C PHE A 110 14.84 2.25 -11.55
N CYS A 111 13.78 1.91 -10.81
CA CYS A 111 13.79 1.77 -9.36
C CYS A 111 13.72 0.29 -9.01
N PHE A 112 14.72 -0.21 -8.30
CA PHE A 112 14.80 -1.63 -7.93
C PHE A 112 14.01 -1.93 -6.68
N ASP A 113 14.20 -1.14 -5.63
CA ASP A 113 13.56 -1.36 -4.34
C ASP A 113 13.21 -0.02 -3.67
N LEU A 114 12.09 -0.04 -2.95
CA LEU A 114 11.79 0.92 -1.88
C LEU A 114 11.98 0.22 -0.55
N VAL A 115 12.85 0.80 0.29
CA VAL A 115 13.18 0.30 1.62
C VAL A 115 12.85 1.37 2.64
N LEU A 116 12.07 0.99 3.64
CA LEU A 116 11.66 1.85 4.75
C LEU A 116 12.51 1.52 5.97
N GLU A 117 13.13 2.52 6.56
CA GLU A 117 13.73 2.41 7.89
C GLU A 117 12.80 3.10 8.88
N ILE A 118 12.31 2.35 9.86
CA ILE A 118 11.36 2.81 10.88
C ILE A 118 11.96 2.47 12.24
N ASP A 119 12.31 3.49 13.02
CA ASP A 119 12.94 3.38 14.34
C ASP A 119 14.16 2.43 14.35
N GLY A 120 14.97 2.47 13.29
CA GLY A 120 16.17 1.64 13.11
C GLY A 120 15.90 0.22 12.59
N THR A 121 14.64 -0.14 12.34
CA THR A 121 14.26 -1.42 11.72
C THR A 121 14.03 -1.23 10.23
N THR A 122 14.61 -2.10 9.41
CA THR A 122 14.52 -2.04 7.95
C THR A 122 13.42 -2.96 7.42
N TYR A 123 12.59 -2.44 6.53
CA TYR A 123 11.52 -3.14 5.86
C TYR A 123 11.57 -2.89 4.36
N PHE A 124 11.48 -3.95 3.56
CA PHE A 124 11.26 -3.83 2.13
C PHE A 124 9.79 -3.53 1.86
N TRP A 125 9.50 -2.62 0.93
CA TRP A 125 8.14 -2.32 0.52
C TRP A 125 7.46 -3.54 -0.08
N THR A 126 8.14 -4.17 -1.04
CA THR A 126 7.66 -5.37 -1.73
C THR A 126 7.89 -6.60 -0.84
N PRO A 127 6.91 -7.52 -0.76
CA PRO A 127 7.08 -8.78 -0.04
C PRO A 127 8.13 -9.68 -0.71
N SER A 128 8.65 -10.65 0.04
CA SER A 128 9.58 -11.65 -0.48
C SER A 128 8.93 -12.58 -1.52
N THR A 129 7.63 -12.78 -1.41
CA THR A 129 6.78 -13.55 -2.33
C THR A 129 5.83 -12.58 -3.03
N ALA A 130 6.20 -12.13 -4.22
CA ALA A 130 5.51 -11.05 -4.94
C ALA A 130 4.05 -11.37 -5.34
N ASP A 131 3.68 -12.65 -5.30
CA ASP A 131 2.39 -13.16 -5.78
C ASP A 131 1.30 -13.22 -4.69
N GLU A 132 1.67 -13.12 -3.41
CA GLU A 132 0.74 -13.30 -2.29
C GLU A 132 0.19 -11.94 -1.81
N ASP A 133 1.10 -11.01 -1.53
CA ASP A 133 0.80 -9.75 -0.86
C ASP A 133 1.13 -8.51 -1.73
N ILE A 134 0.43 -7.41 -1.47
CA ILE A 134 0.69 -6.11 -2.12
C ILE A 134 1.95 -5.47 -1.51
N VAL A 135 2.04 -5.43 -0.17
CA VAL A 135 3.21 -4.94 0.56
C VAL A 135 3.70 -5.99 1.58
N ASN A 136 4.92 -5.82 2.07
CA ASN A 136 5.41 -6.65 3.18
C ASN A 136 4.43 -6.61 4.37
N PRO A 137 3.92 -7.77 4.86
CA PRO A 137 2.94 -7.79 5.95
C PRO A 137 3.41 -7.06 7.22
N GLY A 138 4.71 -7.09 7.52
CA GLY A 138 5.31 -6.38 8.65
C GLY A 138 5.23 -4.85 8.55
N LEU A 139 4.97 -4.31 7.35
CA LEU A 139 4.76 -2.88 7.13
C LEU A 139 3.33 -2.42 7.35
N LEU A 140 2.34 -3.32 7.28
CA LEU A 140 0.94 -2.91 7.30
C LEU A 140 0.58 -2.24 8.63
N ALA A 141 1.01 -2.83 9.75
CA ALA A 141 0.83 -2.23 11.07
C ALA A 141 1.46 -0.83 11.16
N MET A 142 2.64 -0.66 10.56
CA MET A 142 3.35 0.63 10.55
C MET A 142 2.64 1.67 9.67
N LEU A 143 2.04 1.27 8.54
CA LEU A 143 1.24 2.16 7.70
C LEU A 143 -0.01 2.69 8.41
N LEU A 144 -0.58 1.90 9.31
CA LEU A 144 -1.73 2.30 10.12
C LEU A 144 -1.33 3.13 11.34
N ASP A 145 -0.15 2.87 11.91
CA ASP A 145 0.32 3.59 13.09
C ASP A 145 0.95 4.95 12.74
N ARG A 146 1.79 4.98 11.70
CA ARG A 146 2.61 6.14 11.32
C ARG A 146 1.98 6.93 10.19
N LYS A 147 1.21 7.97 10.57
CA LYS A 147 0.42 8.80 9.64
C LYS A 147 1.21 9.42 8.49
N ALA A 148 2.50 9.71 8.69
CA ALA A 148 3.36 10.33 7.68
C ALA A 148 3.82 9.34 6.59
N LEU A 149 3.79 8.03 6.87
CA LEU A 149 4.42 7.01 6.02
C LEU A 149 3.72 6.87 4.67
N LEU A 150 2.42 6.53 4.66
CA LEU A 150 1.68 6.30 3.43
C LEU A 150 1.63 7.55 2.52
N PRO A 151 1.38 8.78 3.03
CA PRO A 151 1.48 9.98 2.21
C PRO A 151 2.86 10.19 1.59
N ALA A 152 3.94 9.88 2.32
CA ALA A 152 5.29 10.05 1.81
C ALA A 152 5.62 9.05 0.69
N VAL A 153 5.16 7.80 0.80
CA VAL A 153 5.30 6.80 -0.27
C VAL A 153 4.49 7.19 -1.51
N ILE A 154 3.26 7.67 -1.34
CA ILE A 154 2.43 8.17 -2.45
C ILE A 154 3.10 9.37 -3.13
N ALA A 155 3.68 10.29 -2.34
CA ALA A 155 4.41 11.44 -2.88
C ALA A 155 5.62 10.98 -3.70
N LEU A 156 6.40 10.03 -3.17
CA LEU A 156 7.54 9.46 -3.87
C LEU A 156 7.14 8.79 -5.19
N ALA A 157 6.07 8.01 -5.22
CA ALA A 157 5.58 7.37 -6.45
C ALA A 157 5.18 8.42 -7.52
N LYS A 158 4.58 9.53 -7.11
CA LYS A 158 4.27 10.65 -8.02
C LYS A 158 5.53 11.37 -8.49
N ASP A 159 6.51 11.54 -7.62
CA ASP A 159 7.81 12.13 -7.94
C ASP A 159 8.61 11.28 -8.93
N MET A 160 8.40 9.96 -8.93
CA MET A 160 8.88 9.03 -9.98
C MET A 160 8.15 9.22 -11.33
N GLY A 161 7.13 10.07 -11.36
CA GLY A 161 6.28 10.35 -12.53
C GLY A 161 5.28 9.23 -12.83
N LEU A 162 4.94 8.41 -11.83
CA LEU A 162 3.97 7.33 -11.98
C LEU A 162 2.54 7.85 -11.80
N VAL A 163 1.62 7.26 -12.56
CA VAL A 163 0.19 7.57 -12.44
C VAL A 163 -0.34 6.91 -11.18
N PHE A 164 -0.82 7.72 -10.24
CA PHE A 164 -1.46 7.26 -9.01
C PHE A 164 -2.93 7.66 -9.01
N ASN A 165 -3.81 6.70 -9.32
CA ASN A 165 -5.25 6.91 -9.43
C ASN A 165 -6.05 5.74 -8.82
N PRO A 166 -6.02 5.56 -7.48
CA PRO A 166 -6.77 4.51 -6.81
C PRO A 166 -8.27 4.69 -6.98
N ARG A 167 -8.97 3.57 -7.14
CA ARG A 167 -10.43 3.53 -7.12
C ARG A 167 -10.91 3.63 -5.67
N PHE A 168 -12.00 4.34 -5.46
CA PHE A 168 -12.61 4.50 -4.15
C PHE A 168 -14.07 4.11 -4.20
N TYR A 169 -14.46 3.32 -3.21
CA TYR A 169 -15.80 2.79 -3.02
C TYR A 169 -16.50 3.55 -1.89
N MET A 170 -17.81 3.76 -2.05
CA MET A 170 -18.66 4.41 -1.05
C MET A 170 -19.46 3.40 -0.25
N SER A 171 -19.68 2.20 -0.81
CA SER A 171 -20.34 1.07 -0.19
C SER A 171 -19.65 -0.24 -0.54
N LEU A 172 -19.98 -1.32 0.17
CA LEU A 172 -19.54 -2.67 -0.21
C LEU A 172 -20.20 -3.16 -1.50
N ASP A 173 -21.38 -2.64 -1.83
CA ASP A 173 -22.09 -3.01 -3.04
C ASP A 173 -21.39 -2.44 -4.28
N ASP A 174 -20.82 -1.24 -4.20
CA ASP A 174 -19.98 -0.68 -5.28
C ASP A 174 -18.77 -1.58 -5.57
N TRP A 175 -18.10 -2.07 -4.52
CA TRP A 175 -16.99 -3.01 -4.64
C TRP A 175 -17.42 -4.32 -5.29
N ASN A 176 -18.52 -4.90 -4.81
CA ASN A 176 -19.03 -6.16 -5.36
C ASN A 176 -19.40 -5.99 -6.83
N LEU A 177 -20.10 -4.92 -7.21
CA LEU A 177 -20.48 -4.68 -8.62
C LEU A 177 -19.26 -4.58 -9.55
N ASP A 178 -18.18 -3.95 -9.09
CA ASP A 178 -16.95 -3.81 -9.86
C ASP A 178 -16.19 -5.13 -10.02
N HIS A 179 -16.22 -6.01 -9.00
CA HIS A 179 -15.34 -7.18 -8.92
C HIS A 179 -16.05 -8.53 -8.93
N LEU A 180 -17.38 -8.54 -9.05
CA LEU A 180 -18.21 -9.75 -9.08
C LEU A 180 -17.78 -10.69 -10.21
N GLN A 181 -17.57 -10.15 -11.41
CA GLN A 181 -17.20 -10.95 -12.57
C GLN A 181 -15.78 -11.53 -12.42
N ASP A 182 -14.80 -10.70 -12.07
CA ASP A 182 -13.41 -11.12 -11.86
C ASP A 182 -13.31 -12.20 -10.76
N SER A 183 -14.08 -12.06 -9.69
CA SER A 183 -14.11 -13.06 -8.61
C SER A 183 -14.70 -14.39 -9.04
N PHE A 184 -15.68 -14.41 -9.95
CA PHE A 184 -16.24 -15.64 -10.48
C PHE A 184 -15.29 -16.33 -11.47
N GLU A 185 -14.58 -15.55 -12.30
CA GLU A 185 -13.60 -16.08 -13.25
C GLU A 185 -12.40 -16.71 -12.52
N ASP A 186 -11.85 -16.04 -11.50
CA ASP A 186 -10.75 -16.57 -10.68
C ASP A 186 -11.18 -17.83 -9.91
N LEU A 187 -12.41 -17.87 -9.39
CA LEU A 187 -12.91 -19.02 -8.65
C LEU A 187 -13.15 -20.23 -9.56
N GLN A 188 -13.57 -20.02 -10.81
CA GLN A 188 -13.63 -21.09 -11.82
C GLN A 188 -12.25 -21.62 -12.20
N SER A 189 -11.20 -20.79 -12.17
CA SER A 189 -9.83 -21.23 -12.46
C SER A 189 -9.24 -22.17 -11.40
N LEU A 190 -9.85 -22.20 -10.21
CA LEU A 190 -9.45 -23.06 -9.08
C LEU A 190 -10.09 -24.47 -9.12
N PHE A 191 -11.02 -24.74 -10.05
CA PHE A 191 -11.74 -26.02 -10.21
C PHE A 191 -11.58 -26.61 -11.61
#